data_AF-A0A351K2L2-F1
#
_entry.id   AF-A0A351K2L2-F1
#
_cell.length_a   1.000
_cell.length_b   1.000
_cell.length_c   1.000
_cell.angle_alpha   90.00
_cell.angle_beta   90.00
_cell.angle_gamma   90.00
#
_symmetry.space_group_name_H-M   'P 1'
#
loop_
_entity.id
_entity.type
_entity.pdbx_description
1 polymer ?
#
loop_
_entity_poly.entity_id
_entity_poly.type
_entity_poly.pdbx_seq_one_letter_code
_entity_poly.pdbx_strand_id
1 'polypeptide(L)'
;QDDSVFRADEPYRRALKGMYARLAATSQLLINDIPGNAPHTELPAYEQVGECIADLTVVSESLRSHGADQIADAKVEPVRAALTTFGWHLCSLDLRQNSAVNERVVDELLRASGICNDYLGLGEADRVELLLSAIESPEALHDVQHGYSDEAAGEFDVYFAAADAVRRFGADVIRHLIISMAKSASDVLEVLLLAREAGIGDVDIVPLFETIDDLQNAPRIVDDLARIPWYRHHLGQRGGVQEVMVGYSDSNKDGGYLRSQWSLFTAQHEIAEVADRHGLVLRLFHGRGGTVGRGGGPAHDAILAQPPGSVRGAIRITEQGEMVAAKYSRPVTAYRNLDTLVAATLISSLRDAHDGNDVAETPHGRAVIDAVAASAMSNYRSLVYDDPKFTSFFRSVTPVGEISSLNVGSRPASRTASNRIEDLRAIPWVFAWSQCRLSIPGWFGVGSALTEVSTDVGVDAITGVYERSPFFQSVVSNMAMVLAKVDLEIADHYVTNLASDIEHAHHVMARLRDDHRDALRWVSVLTGSEDLLADNPVLARSIENRFPYLDPLHVLQVEMLQRLRAGDDDELVRRGLQLTLNAIATGLRNSG
;
A
#
# COMPACT_ATOMS: atom_id res chain seq x y z
N GLN A 1 0.57 3.95 47.01
CA GLN A 1 1.89 4.23 47.60
C GLN A 1 2.42 2.94 48.22
N ASP A 2 3.72 2.63 48.09
CA ASP A 2 4.36 1.55 48.87
C ASP A 2 4.76 2.16 50.22
N ASP A 3 4.01 1.87 51.29
CA ASP A 3 4.25 2.46 52.62
C ASP A 3 5.18 1.60 53.49
N SER A 4 5.94 0.69 52.86
CA SER A 4 6.92 -0.12 53.57
C SER A 4 8.05 0.75 54.15
N VAL A 5 8.18 0.72 55.47
CA VAL A 5 9.25 1.41 56.21
C VAL A 5 10.65 0.95 55.76
N PHE A 6 10.76 -0.29 55.26
CA PHE A 6 12.01 -0.88 54.76
C PHE A 6 12.43 -0.37 53.37
N ARG A 7 11.59 0.41 52.69
CA ARG A 7 11.91 1.01 51.38
C ARG A 7 11.84 2.53 51.39
N ALA A 8 11.78 3.15 52.57
CA ALA A 8 11.69 4.60 52.71
C ALA A 8 12.84 5.33 51.99
N ASP A 9 14.02 4.70 51.94
CA ASP A 9 15.24 5.13 51.26
C ASP A 9 15.35 4.67 49.79
N GLU A 10 14.35 3.98 49.24
CA GLU A 10 14.33 3.47 47.86
C GLU A 10 13.21 4.16 47.01
N PRO A 11 13.25 5.49 46.79
CA PRO A 11 12.15 6.24 46.19
C PRO A 11 11.76 5.73 44.79
N TYR A 12 12.75 5.43 43.93
CA TYR A 12 12.50 4.89 42.59
C TYR A 12 11.83 3.51 42.62
N ARG A 13 12.25 2.63 43.54
CA ARG A 13 11.65 1.29 43.64
C ARG A 13 10.22 1.36 44.16
N ARG A 14 9.91 2.28 45.08
CA ARG A 14 8.53 2.55 45.54
C ARG A 14 7.65 3.04 44.40
N ALA A 15 8.13 4.00 43.60
CA ALA A 15 7.41 4.50 42.43
C ALA A 15 7.16 3.38 41.41
N LEU A 16 8.21 2.65 41.00
CA LEU A 16 8.11 1.59 40.01
C LEU A 16 7.22 0.42 40.45
N LYS A 17 7.17 0.09 41.76
CA LYS A 17 6.22 -0.91 42.27
C LYS A 17 4.78 -0.44 42.17
N GLY A 18 4.51 0.83 42.46
CA GLY A 18 3.20 1.43 42.25
C GLY A 18 2.79 1.38 40.78
N MET A 19 3.68 1.81 39.89
CA MET A 19 3.45 1.77 38.44
C MET A 19 3.21 0.33 37.95
N TYR A 20 3.98 -0.65 38.45
CA TYR A 20 3.77 -2.07 38.12
C TYR A 20 2.40 -2.58 38.55
N ALA A 21 1.95 -2.24 39.76
CA ALA A 21 0.61 -2.62 40.22
C ALA A 21 -0.51 -2.02 39.35
N ARG A 22 -0.37 -0.75 38.94
CA ARG A 22 -1.31 -0.10 38.01
C ARG A 22 -1.28 -0.75 36.64
N LEU A 23 -0.10 -1.04 36.09
CA LEU A 23 0.07 -1.76 34.81
C LEU A 23 -0.55 -3.16 34.84
N ALA A 24 -0.38 -3.89 35.96
CA ALA A 24 -0.98 -5.20 36.13
C ALA A 24 -2.51 -5.11 36.14
N ALA A 25 -3.09 -4.11 36.82
CA ALA A 25 -4.53 -3.85 36.79
C ALA A 25 -5.02 -3.45 35.37
N THR A 26 -4.27 -2.62 34.64
CA THR A 26 -4.56 -2.29 33.24
C THR A 26 -4.52 -3.52 32.35
N SER A 27 -3.50 -4.38 32.48
CA SER A 27 -3.37 -5.62 31.72
C SER A 27 -4.54 -6.57 32.00
N GLN A 28 -4.91 -6.74 33.28
CA GLN A 28 -6.06 -7.55 33.66
C GLN A 28 -7.36 -7.00 33.05
N LEU A 29 -7.55 -5.69 33.03
CA LEU A 29 -8.74 -5.05 32.44
C LEU A 29 -8.79 -5.23 30.91
N LEU A 30 -7.67 -5.03 30.22
CA LEU A 30 -7.64 -4.98 28.76
C LEU A 30 -7.61 -6.36 28.11
N ILE A 31 -6.83 -7.28 28.67
CA ILE A 31 -6.54 -8.59 28.05
C ILE A 31 -6.82 -9.79 28.97
N ASN A 32 -7.39 -9.56 30.16
CA ASN A 32 -7.69 -10.61 31.15
C ASN A 32 -6.47 -11.46 31.55
N ASP A 33 -5.27 -10.87 31.50
CA ASP A 33 -4.01 -11.53 31.85
C ASP A 33 -3.04 -10.55 32.50
N ILE A 34 -2.11 -11.06 33.32
CA ILE A 34 -1.02 -10.30 33.93
C ILE A 34 0.29 -11.00 33.58
N PRO A 35 1.11 -10.44 32.67
CA PRO A 35 2.42 -10.97 32.37
C PRO A 35 3.33 -10.96 33.60
N GLY A 36 3.75 -12.13 34.07
CA GLY A 36 4.70 -12.28 35.17
C GLY A 36 4.06 -12.50 36.54
N ASN A 37 4.67 -11.93 37.59
CA ASN A 37 4.24 -12.15 38.96
C ASN A 37 3.15 -11.17 39.36
N ALA A 38 2.11 -11.63 40.06
CA ALA A 38 1.09 -10.73 40.60
C ALA A 38 1.73 -9.64 41.49
N PRO A 39 1.29 -8.37 41.38
CA PRO A 39 1.79 -7.31 42.23
C PRO A 39 1.44 -7.59 43.70
N HIS A 40 2.28 -7.14 44.62
CA HIS A 40 2.04 -7.29 46.07
C HIS A 40 0.96 -6.34 46.61
N THR A 41 0.46 -5.43 45.78
CA THR A 41 -0.51 -4.40 46.15
C THR A 41 -1.42 -4.17 44.97
N GLU A 42 -2.71 -3.99 45.24
CA GLU A 42 -3.70 -3.64 44.23
C GLU A 42 -3.80 -2.11 44.16
N LEU A 43 -3.66 -1.57 42.95
CA LEU A 43 -3.88 -0.16 42.64
C LEU A 43 -4.81 -0.07 41.42
N PRO A 44 -5.57 1.03 41.26
CA PRO A 44 -6.40 1.23 40.08
C PRO A 44 -5.57 1.20 38.79
N ALA A 45 -6.17 0.67 37.72
CA ALA A 45 -5.60 0.69 36.39
C ALA A 45 -5.25 2.14 35.94
N TYR A 46 -4.29 2.27 35.04
CA TYR A 46 -4.17 3.48 34.22
C TYR A 46 -5.40 3.62 33.33
N GLU A 47 -6.05 4.79 33.35
CA GLU A 47 -7.17 5.07 32.45
C GLU A 47 -6.70 5.27 31.01
N GLN A 48 -5.54 5.94 30.86
CA GLN A 48 -4.92 6.22 29.57
C GLN A 48 -3.41 5.99 29.64
N VAL A 49 -2.80 5.66 28.49
CA VAL A 49 -1.35 5.44 28.42
C VAL A 49 -0.54 6.68 28.82
N GLY A 50 -1.09 7.88 28.55
CA GLY A 50 -0.47 9.16 28.90
C GLY A 50 -0.16 9.29 30.40
N GLU A 51 -0.97 8.70 31.28
CA GLU A 51 -0.71 8.70 32.73
C GLU A 51 0.54 7.89 33.09
N CYS A 52 0.73 6.73 32.46
CA CYS A 52 1.92 5.91 32.68
C CYS A 52 3.18 6.59 32.14
N ILE A 53 3.07 7.25 30.98
CA ILE A 53 4.13 8.08 30.40
C ILE A 53 4.48 9.26 31.32
N ALA A 54 3.49 9.90 31.93
CA ALA A 54 3.69 10.98 32.89
C ALA A 54 4.43 10.49 34.15
N ASP A 55 4.02 9.36 34.72
CA ASP A 55 4.71 8.74 35.86
C ASP A 55 6.18 8.40 35.52
N LEU A 56 6.45 7.82 34.34
CA LEU A 56 7.83 7.57 33.87
C LEU A 56 8.62 8.86 33.66
N THR A 57 7.96 9.93 33.23
CA THR A 57 8.60 11.24 33.04
C THR A 57 9.07 11.82 34.37
N VAL A 58 8.27 11.71 35.43
CA VAL A 58 8.69 12.09 36.79
C VAL A 58 9.92 11.29 37.24
N VAL A 59 9.96 9.99 36.98
CA VAL A 59 11.13 9.15 37.29
C VAL A 59 12.37 9.61 36.50
N SER A 60 12.20 9.88 35.20
CA SER A 60 13.28 10.37 34.31
C SER A 60 13.84 11.71 34.78
N GLU A 61 12.98 12.69 35.04
CA GLU A 61 13.36 14.03 35.52
C GLU A 61 14.05 13.97 36.89
N SER A 62 13.57 13.11 37.79
CA SER A 62 14.19 12.90 39.09
C SER A 62 15.60 12.31 38.96
N LEU A 63 15.81 11.31 38.10
CA LEU A 63 17.15 10.75 37.85
C LEU A 63 18.12 11.80 37.29
N ARG A 64 17.67 12.59 36.30
CA ARG A 64 18.49 13.62 35.66
C ARG A 64 18.87 14.75 36.62
N SER A 65 17.94 15.20 37.45
CA SER A 65 18.22 16.22 38.47
C SER A 65 19.22 15.78 39.54
N HIS A 66 19.50 14.48 39.65
CA HIS A 66 20.49 13.91 40.57
C HIS A 66 21.74 13.35 39.86
N GLY A 67 21.98 13.74 38.60
CA GLY A 67 23.18 13.36 37.84
C GLY A 67 23.20 11.91 37.35
N ALA A 68 22.04 11.26 37.27
CA ALA A 68 21.88 9.87 36.84
C ALA A 68 21.35 9.76 35.39
N ASP A 69 21.74 10.67 34.51
CA ASP A 69 21.29 10.74 33.11
C ASP A 69 21.47 9.41 32.36
N GLN A 70 22.62 8.76 32.52
CA GLN A 70 22.91 7.48 31.87
C GLN A 70 21.93 6.37 32.27
N ILE A 71 21.41 6.40 33.50
CA ILE A 71 20.40 5.44 33.96
C ILE A 71 19.04 5.77 33.35
N ALA A 72 18.67 7.05 33.31
CA ALA A 72 17.44 7.50 32.66
C ALA A 72 17.41 7.07 31.19
N ASP A 73 18.49 7.35 30.44
CA ASP A 73 18.63 7.00 29.02
C ASP A 73 18.60 5.49 28.78
N ALA A 74 19.28 4.70 29.63
CA ALA A 74 19.42 3.26 29.40
C ALA A 74 18.24 2.42 29.89
N LYS A 75 17.44 2.92 30.86
CA LYS A 75 16.41 2.11 31.56
C LYS A 75 15.01 2.69 31.50
N VAL A 76 14.85 4.00 31.53
CA VAL A 76 13.53 4.64 31.57
C VAL A 76 13.09 5.02 30.16
N GLU A 77 13.99 5.64 29.40
CA GLU A 77 13.67 6.15 28.06
C GLU A 77 13.20 5.08 27.07
N PRO A 78 13.78 3.86 27.03
CA PRO A 78 13.30 2.81 26.12
C PRO A 78 11.85 2.40 26.41
N VAL A 79 11.46 2.38 27.69
CA VAL A 79 10.07 2.05 28.09
C VAL A 79 9.14 3.19 27.74
N ARG A 80 9.55 4.44 27.99
CA ARG A 80 8.77 5.63 27.63
C ARG A 80 8.56 5.74 26.12
N ALA A 81 9.61 5.51 25.35
CA ALA A 81 9.55 5.46 23.88
C ALA A 81 8.61 4.34 23.42
N ALA A 82 8.72 3.13 23.98
CA ALA A 82 7.83 2.03 23.64
C ALA A 82 6.35 2.36 23.91
N LEU A 83 6.03 2.95 25.07
CA LEU A 83 4.65 3.37 25.39
C LEU A 83 4.15 4.50 24.49
N THR A 84 5.03 5.44 24.14
CA THR A 84 4.70 6.54 23.23
C THR A 84 4.43 6.04 21.81
N THR A 85 5.17 5.02 21.35
CA THR A 85 5.05 4.47 20.00
C THR A 85 3.93 3.43 19.87
N PHE A 86 3.77 2.55 20.86
CA PHE A 86 2.89 1.38 20.76
C PHE A 86 1.61 1.50 21.59
N GLY A 87 1.55 2.43 22.53
CA GLY A 87 0.39 2.62 23.40
C GLY A 87 -0.04 1.33 24.12
N TRP A 88 -1.35 1.20 24.39
CA TRP A 88 -1.98 -0.04 24.83
C TRP A 88 -2.43 -0.96 23.69
N HIS A 89 -2.43 -0.46 22.47
CA HIS A 89 -2.96 -1.15 21.28
C HIS A 89 -1.89 -1.93 20.51
N LEU A 90 -0.60 -1.74 20.83
CA LEU A 90 0.58 -2.28 20.14
C LEU A 90 0.72 -1.78 18.69
N CYS A 91 -0.29 -2.00 17.86
CA CYS A 91 -0.38 -1.51 16.50
C CYS A 91 -1.78 -0.96 16.23
N SER A 92 -1.87 0.18 15.56
CA SER A 92 -3.14 0.64 15.01
C SER A 92 -3.60 -0.32 13.92
N LEU A 93 -4.91 -0.57 13.86
CA LEU A 93 -5.55 -1.35 12.83
C LEU A 93 -6.28 -0.41 11.85
N ASP A 94 -5.91 -0.50 10.58
CA ASP A 94 -6.65 0.16 9.51
C ASP A 94 -7.83 -0.71 9.09
N LEU A 95 -9.02 -0.12 9.02
CA LEU A 95 -10.16 -0.77 8.38
C LEU A 95 -10.20 -0.34 6.92
N ARG A 96 -10.45 -1.29 6.02
CA ARG A 96 -10.49 -1.02 4.58
C ARG A 96 -11.68 -1.73 3.94
N GLN A 97 -12.53 -0.98 3.28
CA GLN A 97 -13.69 -1.48 2.54
C GLN A 97 -13.78 -0.85 1.15
N ASN A 98 -14.55 -1.44 0.24
CA ASN A 98 -14.83 -0.88 -1.08
C ASN A 98 -15.98 0.15 -1.00
N SER A 99 -15.82 1.30 -1.69
CA SER A 99 -16.84 2.36 -1.77
C SER A 99 -18.24 1.81 -2.10
N ALA A 100 -18.35 0.94 -3.11
CA ALA A 100 -19.65 0.41 -3.53
C ALA A 100 -20.37 -0.41 -2.45
N VAL A 101 -19.65 -1.01 -1.50
CA VAL A 101 -20.27 -1.68 -0.34
C VAL A 101 -20.83 -0.63 0.61
N ASN A 102 -20.06 0.41 0.92
CA ASN A 102 -20.52 1.53 1.77
C ASN A 102 -21.76 2.21 1.15
N GLU A 103 -21.76 2.48 -0.16
CA GLU A 103 -22.91 3.06 -0.87
C GLU A 103 -24.20 2.26 -0.65
N ARG A 104 -24.13 0.93 -0.76
CA ARG A 104 -25.30 0.04 -0.56
C ARG A 104 -25.75 -0.01 0.88
N VAL A 105 -24.81 -0.05 1.83
CA VAL A 105 -25.12 -0.06 3.28
C VAL A 105 -25.77 1.27 3.68
N VAL A 106 -25.26 2.40 3.16
CA VAL A 106 -25.84 3.72 3.42
C VAL A 106 -27.22 3.88 2.77
N ASP A 107 -27.43 3.37 1.55
CA ASP A 107 -28.76 3.34 0.92
C ASP A 107 -29.77 2.57 1.78
N GLU A 108 -29.39 1.41 2.30
CA GLU A 108 -30.25 0.61 3.18
C GLU A 108 -30.50 1.31 4.52
N LEU A 109 -29.48 1.91 5.13
CA LEU A 109 -29.58 2.70 6.36
C LEU A 109 -30.54 3.89 6.22
N LEU A 110 -30.41 4.66 5.15
CA LEU A 110 -31.24 5.84 4.89
C LEU A 110 -32.68 5.46 4.54
N ARG A 111 -32.89 4.31 3.89
CA ARG A 111 -34.22 3.75 3.65
C ARG A 111 -34.87 3.27 4.94
N ALA A 112 -34.11 2.58 5.79
CA ALA A 112 -34.57 2.09 7.09
C ALA A 112 -34.99 3.23 8.03
N SER A 113 -34.22 4.33 8.05
CA SER A 113 -34.52 5.53 8.86
C SER A 113 -35.64 6.40 8.28
N GLY A 114 -36.11 6.09 7.06
CA GLY A 114 -37.16 6.85 6.38
C GLY A 114 -36.69 8.21 5.83
N ILE A 115 -35.38 8.46 5.81
CA ILE A 115 -34.78 9.71 5.32
C ILE A 115 -34.74 9.74 3.79
N CYS A 116 -34.35 8.64 3.14
CA CYS A 116 -34.26 8.55 1.69
C CYS A 116 -34.57 7.14 1.18
N ASN A 117 -35.45 7.01 0.20
CA ASN A 117 -35.86 5.70 -0.34
C ASN A 117 -34.92 5.14 -1.41
N ASP A 118 -34.17 6.00 -2.11
CA ASP A 118 -33.28 5.66 -3.22
C ASP A 118 -32.08 6.61 -3.22
N TYR A 119 -31.12 6.35 -2.33
CA TYR A 119 -29.89 7.13 -2.22
C TYR A 119 -29.00 6.93 -3.44
N LEU A 120 -28.95 5.71 -3.97
CA LEU A 120 -28.11 5.36 -5.13
C LEU A 120 -28.53 6.13 -6.40
N GLY A 121 -29.81 6.47 -6.54
CA GLY A 121 -30.34 7.29 -7.63
C GLY A 121 -29.97 8.78 -7.58
N LEU A 122 -29.43 9.29 -6.46
CA LEU A 122 -29.09 10.70 -6.29
C LEU A 122 -27.80 11.09 -7.03
N GLY A 123 -27.75 12.33 -7.50
CA GLY A 123 -26.53 12.95 -8.01
C GLY A 123 -25.58 13.37 -6.87
N GLU A 124 -24.30 13.59 -7.19
CA GLU A 124 -23.26 13.86 -6.19
C GLU A 124 -23.58 15.03 -5.25
N ALA A 125 -24.10 16.14 -5.77
CA ALA A 125 -24.44 17.30 -4.96
C ALA A 125 -25.55 16.97 -3.94
N ASP A 126 -26.58 16.26 -4.37
CA ASP A 126 -27.71 15.85 -3.51
C ASP A 126 -27.26 14.81 -2.47
N ARG A 127 -26.34 13.89 -2.84
CA ARG A 127 -25.73 12.94 -1.91
C ARG A 127 -24.96 13.68 -0.81
N VAL A 128 -24.10 14.63 -1.18
CA VAL A 128 -23.31 15.41 -0.21
C VAL A 128 -24.22 16.20 0.73
N GLU A 129 -25.24 16.89 0.22
CA GLU A 129 -26.19 17.64 1.05
C GLU A 129 -26.92 16.73 2.05
N LEU A 130 -27.41 15.59 1.56
CA LEU A 130 -28.13 14.62 2.38
C LEU A 130 -27.24 14.01 3.47
N LEU A 131 -26.03 13.59 3.12
CA LEU A 131 -25.08 13.00 4.06
C LEU A 131 -24.66 13.99 5.14
N LEU A 132 -24.41 15.26 4.78
CA LEU A 132 -24.08 16.28 5.77
C LEU A 132 -25.22 16.52 6.76
N SER A 133 -26.46 16.61 6.26
CA SER A 133 -27.66 16.70 7.11
C SER A 133 -27.78 15.49 8.05
N ALA A 134 -27.55 14.28 7.54
CA ALA A 134 -27.57 13.05 8.31
C ALA A 134 -26.44 12.97 9.37
N ILE A 135 -25.24 13.46 9.06
CA ILE A 135 -24.09 13.48 9.96
C ILE A 135 -24.27 14.54 11.07
N GLU A 136 -24.84 15.69 10.74
CA GLU A 136 -25.10 16.77 11.72
C GLU A 136 -26.28 16.47 12.65
N SER A 137 -27.20 15.59 12.25
CA SER A 137 -28.31 15.16 13.08
C SER A 137 -27.81 14.53 14.38
N PRO A 138 -28.44 14.79 15.54
CA PRO A 138 -28.14 14.08 16.78
C PRO A 138 -28.82 12.71 16.88
N GLU A 139 -29.78 12.41 15.98
CA GLU A 139 -30.54 11.17 16.01
C GLU A 139 -29.72 10.01 15.42
N ALA A 140 -29.77 8.85 16.07
CA ALA A 140 -29.22 7.62 15.53
C ALA A 140 -30.12 7.14 14.39
N LEU A 141 -29.53 6.81 13.25
CA LEU A 141 -30.23 6.32 12.06
C LEU A 141 -30.34 4.81 12.06
N HIS A 142 -29.37 4.12 12.66
CA HIS A 142 -29.37 2.66 12.74
C HIS A 142 -30.48 2.16 13.67
N ASP A 143 -31.44 1.40 13.11
CA ASP A 143 -32.52 0.78 13.87
C ASP A 143 -32.21 -0.70 14.12
N VAL A 144 -31.95 -1.05 15.38
CA VAL A 144 -31.67 -2.43 15.81
C VAL A 144 -32.83 -3.41 15.58
N GLN A 145 -34.05 -2.91 15.34
CA GLN A 145 -35.21 -3.74 15.01
C GLN A 145 -35.41 -3.90 13.51
N HIS A 146 -34.70 -3.10 12.69
CA HIS A 146 -34.71 -3.24 11.25
C HIS A 146 -33.98 -4.52 10.84
N GLY A 147 -34.64 -5.36 10.05
CA GLY A 147 -34.06 -6.59 9.53
C GLY A 147 -33.14 -6.29 8.35
N TYR A 148 -31.96 -5.72 8.63
CA TYR A 148 -30.95 -5.41 7.61
C TYR A 148 -30.53 -6.67 6.84
N SER A 149 -30.11 -6.47 5.59
CA SER A 149 -29.49 -7.50 4.77
C SER A 149 -28.22 -8.07 5.41
N ASP A 150 -27.83 -9.30 5.04
CA ASP A 150 -26.61 -9.94 5.56
C ASP A 150 -25.35 -9.10 5.30
N GLU A 151 -25.31 -8.35 4.18
CA GLU A 151 -24.20 -7.43 3.86
C GLU A 151 -24.19 -6.24 4.82
N ALA A 152 -25.31 -5.54 4.97
CA ALA A 152 -25.39 -4.37 5.85
C ALA A 152 -25.18 -4.74 7.32
N ALA A 153 -25.81 -5.82 7.81
CA ALA A 153 -25.62 -6.31 9.17
C ALA A 153 -24.14 -6.67 9.44
N GLY A 154 -23.48 -7.36 8.50
CA GLY A 154 -22.06 -7.69 8.60
C GLY A 154 -21.14 -6.46 8.66
N GLU A 155 -21.42 -5.42 7.87
CA GLU A 155 -20.64 -4.19 7.94
C GLU A 155 -20.88 -3.44 9.26
N PHE A 156 -22.13 -3.34 9.75
CA PHE A 156 -22.41 -2.74 11.06
C PHE A 156 -21.68 -3.48 12.19
N ASP A 157 -21.66 -4.81 12.18
CA ASP A 157 -20.91 -5.61 13.16
C ASP A 157 -19.42 -5.25 13.19
N VAL A 158 -18.80 -4.98 12.02
CA VAL A 158 -17.40 -4.53 11.93
C VAL A 158 -17.23 -3.16 12.58
N TYR A 159 -18.10 -2.19 12.27
CA TYR A 159 -18.03 -0.86 12.88
C TYR A 159 -18.28 -0.89 14.40
N PHE A 160 -19.24 -1.70 14.88
CA PHE A 160 -19.47 -1.85 16.32
C PHE A 160 -18.30 -2.55 17.03
N ALA A 161 -17.67 -3.54 16.41
CA ALA A 161 -16.45 -4.16 16.93
C ALA A 161 -15.28 -3.17 16.99
N ALA A 162 -15.15 -2.30 15.99
CA ALA A 162 -14.18 -1.22 15.97
C ALA A 162 -14.44 -0.20 17.09
N ALA A 163 -15.70 0.16 17.32
CA ALA A 163 -16.09 1.04 18.43
C ALA A 163 -15.80 0.41 19.81
N ASP A 164 -16.03 -0.90 19.99
CA ASP A 164 -15.60 -1.61 21.20
C ASP A 164 -14.08 -1.57 21.39
N ALA A 165 -13.31 -1.79 20.31
CA ALA A 165 -11.86 -1.70 20.36
C ALA A 165 -11.41 -0.29 20.77
N VAL A 166 -11.98 0.77 20.18
CA VAL A 166 -11.69 2.17 20.54
C VAL A 166 -12.02 2.45 22.01
N ARG A 167 -13.17 1.98 22.52
CA ARG A 167 -13.53 2.14 23.94
C ARG A 167 -12.55 1.44 24.88
N ARG A 168 -11.99 0.29 24.46
CA ARG A 168 -11.08 -0.52 25.29
C ARG A 168 -9.63 -0.03 25.23
N PHE A 169 -9.11 0.21 24.04
CA PHE A 169 -7.68 0.47 23.80
C PHE A 169 -7.36 1.94 23.49
N GLY A 170 -8.37 2.80 23.39
CA GLY A 170 -8.27 4.21 23.04
C GLY A 170 -8.40 4.46 21.53
N ALA A 171 -8.57 5.73 21.15
CA ALA A 171 -8.79 6.14 19.75
C ALA A 171 -7.67 5.74 18.78
N ASP A 172 -6.44 5.56 19.29
CA ASP A 172 -5.29 5.20 18.46
C ASP A 172 -5.34 3.75 17.92
N VAL A 173 -6.24 2.90 18.42
CA VAL A 173 -6.37 1.52 17.89
C VAL A 173 -7.03 1.48 16.52
N ILE A 174 -7.96 2.39 16.21
CA ILE A 174 -8.62 2.54 14.91
C ILE A 174 -8.49 4.00 14.49
N ARG A 175 -7.39 4.32 13.80
CA ARG A 175 -7.11 5.70 13.37
C ARG A 175 -7.59 5.98 11.96
N HIS A 176 -7.65 4.97 11.10
CA HIS A 176 -7.85 5.14 9.67
C HIS A 176 -8.93 4.21 9.13
N LEU A 177 -9.86 4.78 8.37
CA LEU A 177 -10.83 4.06 7.56
C LEU A 177 -10.50 4.32 6.09
N ILE A 178 -10.06 3.30 5.38
CA ILE A 178 -9.59 3.35 4.00
C ILE A 178 -10.72 2.98 3.05
N ILE A 179 -10.98 3.82 2.06
CA ILE A 179 -12.00 3.59 1.04
C ILE A 179 -11.35 3.15 -0.26
N SER A 180 -11.44 1.87 -0.56
CA SER A 180 -10.97 1.29 -1.84
C SER A 180 -11.89 1.74 -2.97
N MET A 181 -11.32 2.02 -4.15
CA MET A 181 -12.07 2.50 -5.32
C MET A 181 -12.88 3.78 -5.04
N ALA A 182 -12.29 4.73 -4.30
CA ALA A 182 -12.91 6.03 -4.06
C ALA A 182 -12.97 6.85 -5.36
N LYS A 183 -14.13 7.48 -5.61
CA LYS A 183 -14.49 8.18 -6.86
C LYS A 183 -15.14 9.54 -6.62
N SER A 184 -15.61 9.83 -5.41
CA SER A 184 -16.36 11.05 -5.12
C SER A 184 -16.09 11.58 -3.70
N ALA A 185 -16.64 12.76 -3.39
CA ALA A 185 -16.60 13.30 -2.03
C ALA A 185 -17.64 12.60 -1.14
N SER A 186 -18.77 12.18 -1.71
CA SER A 186 -19.79 11.39 -1.01
C SER A 186 -19.23 10.09 -0.43
N ASP A 187 -18.33 9.39 -1.12
CA ASP A 187 -17.66 8.17 -0.60
C ASP A 187 -17.01 8.39 0.79
N VAL A 188 -16.40 9.56 1.01
CA VAL A 188 -15.77 9.92 2.28
C VAL A 188 -16.81 10.21 3.36
N LEU A 189 -17.88 10.91 2.98
CA LEU A 189 -18.97 11.26 3.88
C LEU A 189 -19.82 10.04 4.29
N GLU A 190 -19.99 9.06 3.40
CA GLU A 190 -20.65 7.79 3.69
C GLU A 190 -19.95 7.05 4.83
N VAL A 191 -18.62 6.94 4.77
CA VAL A 191 -17.84 6.29 5.83
C VAL A 191 -17.87 7.08 7.13
N LEU A 192 -17.87 8.42 7.06
CA LEU A 192 -18.06 9.25 8.26
C LEU A 192 -19.42 9.01 8.90
N LEU A 193 -20.48 8.88 8.10
CA LEU A 193 -21.81 8.56 8.61
C LEU A 193 -21.81 7.20 9.30
N LEU A 194 -21.26 6.15 8.66
CA LEU A 194 -21.18 4.81 9.26
C LEU A 194 -20.35 4.80 10.55
N ALA A 195 -19.21 5.50 10.57
CA ALA A 195 -18.38 5.65 11.76
C ALA A 195 -19.13 6.36 12.89
N ARG A 196 -19.84 7.45 12.58
CA ARG A 196 -20.70 8.18 13.53
C ARG A 196 -21.77 7.27 14.12
N GLU A 197 -22.47 6.49 13.29
CA GLU A 197 -23.53 5.58 13.75
C GLU A 197 -23.03 4.51 14.72
N ALA A 198 -21.77 4.09 14.58
CA ALA A 198 -21.13 3.17 15.53
C ALA A 198 -20.51 3.86 16.76
N GLY A 199 -20.49 5.18 16.81
CA GLY A 199 -19.88 5.95 17.91
C GLY A 199 -18.37 6.18 17.76
N ILE A 200 -17.83 6.10 16.55
CA ILE A 200 -16.43 6.39 16.23
C ILE A 200 -16.35 7.83 15.68
N GLY A 201 -15.98 8.80 16.52
CA GLY A 201 -15.88 10.21 16.13
C GLY A 201 -14.50 10.63 15.62
N ASP A 202 -13.44 10.27 16.34
CA ASP A 202 -12.08 10.71 16.04
C ASP A 202 -11.39 9.75 15.05
N VAL A 203 -11.73 9.81 13.76
CA VAL A 203 -11.11 8.96 12.73
C VAL A 203 -10.69 9.70 11.45
N ASP A 204 -9.55 9.28 10.87
CA ASP A 204 -9.07 9.73 9.56
C ASP A 204 -9.75 8.89 8.47
N ILE A 205 -10.39 9.55 7.51
CA ILE A 205 -10.91 8.87 6.33
C ILE A 205 -9.89 9.01 5.20
N VAL A 206 -9.51 7.88 4.62
CA VAL A 206 -8.42 7.79 3.66
C VAL A 206 -8.98 7.28 2.32
N PRO A 207 -9.33 8.18 1.37
CA PRO A 207 -9.68 7.74 0.04
C PRO A 207 -8.47 7.07 -0.63
N LEU A 208 -8.70 5.90 -1.22
CA LEU A 208 -7.69 5.16 -1.98
C LEU A 208 -8.04 5.21 -3.48
N PHE A 209 -7.18 5.87 -4.25
CA PHE A 209 -7.29 5.98 -5.71
C PHE A 209 -6.47 4.87 -6.38
N GLU A 210 -7.14 3.96 -7.09
CA GLU A 210 -6.54 2.70 -7.56
C GLU A 210 -6.43 2.59 -9.08
N THR A 211 -7.31 3.21 -9.87
CA THR A 211 -7.27 3.17 -11.34
C THR A 211 -6.61 4.40 -11.93
N ILE A 212 -6.31 4.39 -13.24
CA ILE A 212 -5.78 5.58 -13.92
C ILE A 212 -6.78 6.74 -13.84
N ASP A 213 -8.06 6.45 -14.08
CA ASP A 213 -9.12 7.47 -14.03
C ASP A 213 -9.31 8.01 -12.60
N ASP A 214 -9.25 7.16 -11.57
CA ASP A 214 -9.36 7.61 -10.18
C ASP A 214 -8.20 8.54 -9.81
N LEU A 215 -6.96 8.19 -10.20
CA LEU A 215 -5.77 9.02 -9.96
C LEU A 215 -5.88 10.38 -10.65
N GLN A 216 -6.41 10.43 -11.88
CA GLN A 216 -6.64 11.69 -12.59
C GLN A 216 -7.74 12.55 -11.96
N ASN A 217 -8.75 11.93 -11.34
CA ASN A 217 -9.82 12.64 -10.64
C ASN A 217 -9.49 13.02 -9.20
N ALA A 218 -8.47 12.40 -8.60
CA ALA A 218 -8.11 12.58 -7.20
C ALA A 218 -7.91 14.05 -6.78
N PRO A 219 -7.21 14.92 -7.54
CA PRO A 219 -7.06 16.33 -7.17
C PRO A 219 -8.40 17.07 -7.06
N ARG A 220 -9.35 16.76 -7.95
CA ARG A 220 -10.69 17.34 -7.93
C ARG A 220 -11.46 16.88 -6.69
N ILE A 221 -11.41 15.58 -6.37
CA ILE A 221 -12.12 15.02 -5.20
C ILE A 221 -11.59 15.65 -3.90
N VAL A 222 -10.27 15.80 -3.79
CA VAL A 222 -9.65 16.49 -2.62
C VAL A 222 -10.05 17.97 -2.57
N ASP A 223 -10.14 18.67 -3.72
CA ASP A 223 -10.60 20.06 -3.78
C ASP A 223 -12.07 20.19 -3.35
N ASP A 224 -12.92 19.27 -3.81
CA ASP A 224 -14.34 19.20 -3.46
C ASP A 224 -14.51 18.99 -1.95
N LEU A 225 -13.80 18.02 -1.36
CA LEU A 225 -13.79 17.78 0.09
C LEU A 225 -13.30 19.01 0.88
N ALA A 226 -12.22 19.63 0.43
CA ALA A 226 -11.62 20.78 1.09
C ALA A 226 -12.52 22.04 1.07
N ARG A 227 -13.52 22.09 0.18
CA ARG A 227 -14.54 23.16 0.12
C ARG A 227 -15.70 22.94 1.08
N ILE A 228 -15.89 21.72 1.61
CA ILE A 228 -16.99 21.41 2.53
C ILE A 228 -16.64 21.94 3.93
N PRO A 229 -17.36 22.97 4.46
CA PRO A 229 -16.99 23.59 5.73
C PRO A 229 -17.01 22.62 6.92
N TRP A 230 -17.98 21.71 6.95
CA TRP A 230 -18.09 20.68 7.97
C TRP A 230 -16.86 19.76 7.96
N TYR A 231 -16.46 19.28 6.77
CA TYR A 231 -15.30 18.40 6.63
C TYR A 231 -13.98 19.11 6.99
N ARG A 232 -13.85 20.40 6.65
CA ARG A 232 -12.71 21.21 7.12
C ARG A 232 -12.65 21.30 8.65
N HIS A 233 -13.80 21.42 9.32
CA HIS A 233 -13.86 21.42 10.77
C HIS A 233 -13.41 20.07 11.34
N HIS A 234 -13.90 18.96 10.77
CA HIS A 234 -13.46 17.60 11.09
C HIS A 234 -11.93 17.44 10.98
N LEU A 235 -11.35 17.84 9.84
CA LEU A 235 -9.89 17.82 9.64
C LEU A 235 -9.17 18.70 10.66
N GLY A 236 -9.72 19.87 11.01
CA GLY A 236 -9.14 20.79 11.99
C GLY A 236 -8.97 20.18 13.39
N GLN A 237 -9.90 19.30 13.80
CA GLN A 237 -9.79 18.54 15.05
C GLN A 237 -8.67 17.49 15.02
N ARG A 238 -8.17 17.17 13.82
CA ARG A 238 -7.13 16.17 13.54
C ARG A 238 -5.83 16.78 13.01
N GLY A 239 -5.55 18.03 13.39
CA GLY A 239 -4.33 18.73 13.01
C GLY A 239 -4.30 19.22 11.55
N GLY A 240 -5.47 19.27 10.90
CA GLY A 240 -5.60 19.72 9.51
C GLY A 240 -5.04 18.73 8.48
N VAL A 241 -4.85 17.46 8.87
CA VAL A 241 -4.22 16.44 8.03
C VAL A 241 -5.24 15.77 7.13
N GLN A 242 -5.12 15.92 5.81
CA GLN A 242 -5.80 15.05 4.85
C GLN A 242 -4.84 13.93 4.45
N GLU A 243 -5.19 12.69 4.77
CA GLU A 243 -4.47 11.53 4.27
C GLU A 243 -5.10 11.00 2.98
N VAL A 244 -4.27 10.68 1.98
CA VAL A 244 -4.72 10.07 0.72
C VAL A 244 -3.87 8.85 0.45
N MET A 245 -4.51 7.73 0.12
CA MET A 245 -3.81 6.51 -0.26
C MET A 245 -3.74 6.39 -1.79
N VAL A 246 -2.57 6.00 -2.30
CA VAL A 246 -2.34 5.82 -3.75
C VAL A 246 -2.04 4.35 -4.07
N GLY A 247 -2.80 3.80 -5.02
CA GLY A 247 -2.69 2.42 -5.47
C GLY A 247 -1.78 2.26 -6.67
N TYR A 248 -0.71 1.46 -6.52
CA TYR A 248 0.27 1.24 -7.58
C TYR A 248 -0.10 0.09 -8.52
N SER A 249 -0.62 -1.01 -7.97
CA SER A 249 -0.69 -2.28 -8.72
C SER A 249 -1.98 -2.42 -9.50
N ASP A 250 -3.08 -1.92 -8.94
CA ASP A 250 -4.35 -1.84 -9.66
C ASP A 250 -4.22 -0.86 -10.84
N SER A 251 -3.55 0.29 -10.67
CA SER A 251 -3.31 1.27 -11.76
C SER A 251 -2.36 0.73 -12.81
N ASN A 252 -1.34 -0.03 -12.42
CA ASN A 252 -0.48 -0.74 -13.38
C ASN A 252 -1.25 -1.82 -14.14
N LYS A 253 -2.08 -2.63 -13.46
CA LYS A 253 -2.92 -3.61 -14.15
C LYS A 253 -3.84 -2.96 -15.18
N ASP A 254 -4.38 -1.77 -14.87
CA ASP A 254 -5.28 -1.01 -15.73
C ASP A 254 -4.58 -0.32 -16.92
N GLY A 255 -3.48 0.39 -16.67
CA GLY A 255 -2.82 1.27 -17.65
C GLY A 255 -1.45 0.84 -18.15
N GLY A 256 -0.84 -0.20 -17.58
CA GLY A 256 0.54 -0.59 -17.84
C GLY A 256 1.57 0.20 -17.02
N TYR A 257 2.82 -0.21 -17.12
CA TYR A 257 3.89 0.23 -16.22
C TYR A 257 4.14 1.75 -16.26
N LEU A 258 4.54 2.31 -17.40
CA LEU A 258 4.90 3.73 -17.47
C LEU A 258 3.70 4.64 -17.18
N ARG A 259 2.52 4.34 -17.73
CA ARG A 259 1.33 5.15 -17.52
C ARG A 259 0.91 5.20 -16.06
N SER A 260 0.92 4.06 -15.37
CA SER A 260 0.58 4.02 -13.94
C SER A 260 1.56 4.82 -13.09
N GLN A 261 2.88 4.65 -13.31
CA GLN A 261 3.90 5.43 -12.61
C GLN A 261 3.76 6.93 -12.87
N TRP A 262 3.46 7.31 -14.11
CA TRP A 262 3.26 8.71 -14.48
C TRP A 262 1.99 9.31 -13.87
N SER A 263 0.86 8.61 -13.95
CA SER A 263 -0.39 9.06 -13.33
C SER A 263 -0.28 9.18 -11.81
N LEU A 264 0.50 8.31 -11.16
CA LEU A 264 0.82 8.45 -9.73
C LEU A 264 1.65 9.69 -9.44
N PHE A 265 2.67 9.98 -10.26
CA PHE A 265 3.51 11.16 -10.09
C PHE A 265 2.68 12.45 -10.25
N THR A 266 1.90 12.55 -11.32
CA THR A 266 1.06 13.73 -11.58
C THR A 266 -0.03 13.90 -10.52
N ALA A 267 -0.73 12.82 -10.14
CA ALA A 267 -1.78 12.90 -9.13
C ALA A 267 -1.25 13.37 -7.78
N GLN A 268 -0.10 12.84 -7.33
CA GLN A 268 0.51 13.24 -6.07
C GLN A 268 0.93 14.71 -6.07
N HIS A 269 1.52 15.19 -7.17
CA HIS A 269 1.87 16.60 -7.34
C HIS A 269 0.62 17.50 -7.29
N GLU A 270 -0.40 17.17 -8.09
CA GLU A 270 -1.62 17.97 -8.19
C GLU A 270 -2.45 17.95 -6.88
N ILE A 271 -2.49 16.82 -6.15
CA ILE A 271 -3.09 16.75 -4.80
C ILE A 271 -2.32 17.63 -3.82
N ALA A 272 -0.97 17.64 -3.88
CA ALA A 272 -0.16 18.49 -3.01
C ALA A 272 -0.45 19.98 -3.26
N GLU A 273 -0.58 20.40 -4.52
CA GLU A 273 -0.98 21.76 -4.87
C GLU A 273 -2.39 22.10 -4.36
N VAL A 274 -3.36 21.17 -4.48
CA VAL A 274 -4.72 21.36 -3.94
C VAL A 274 -4.66 21.55 -2.42
N ALA A 275 -3.92 20.68 -1.71
CA ALA A 275 -3.78 20.76 -0.26
C ALA A 275 -3.17 22.12 0.15
N ASP A 276 -2.15 22.61 -0.57
CA ASP A 276 -1.54 23.92 -0.34
C ASP A 276 -2.54 25.07 -0.49
N ARG A 277 -3.31 25.09 -1.59
CA ARG A 277 -4.31 26.14 -1.83
C ARG A 277 -5.34 26.21 -0.70
N HIS A 278 -5.63 25.09 -0.06
CA HIS A 278 -6.60 24.98 1.03
C HIS A 278 -5.98 25.05 2.43
N GLY A 279 -4.65 25.16 2.56
CA GLY A 279 -3.93 25.15 3.83
C GLY A 279 -4.03 23.83 4.60
N LEU A 280 -4.17 22.71 3.89
CA LEU A 280 -4.23 21.36 4.46
C LEU A 280 -2.82 20.75 4.55
N VAL A 281 -2.60 19.92 5.57
CA VAL A 281 -1.40 19.09 5.66
C VAL A 281 -1.68 17.79 4.92
N LEU A 282 -1.07 17.60 3.74
CA LEU A 282 -1.18 16.35 3.00
C LEU A 282 -0.28 15.26 3.63
N ARG A 283 -0.84 14.08 3.86
CA ARG A 283 -0.08 12.85 4.13
C ARG A 283 -0.40 11.80 3.07
N LEU A 284 0.60 11.35 2.34
CA LEU A 284 0.41 10.29 1.36
C LEU A 284 0.65 8.91 1.98
N PHE A 285 -0.26 7.99 1.69
CA PHE A 285 -0.17 6.59 2.04
C PHE A 285 0.09 5.73 0.79
N HIS A 286 1.28 5.17 0.70
CA HIS A 286 1.72 4.37 -0.43
C HIS A 286 1.28 2.90 -0.27
N GLY A 287 0.27 2.49 -1.05
CA GLY A 287 -0.43 1.22 -0.86
C GLY A 287 0.33 -0.06 -1.19
N ARG A 288 1.46 0.07 -1.90
CA ARG A 288 2.43 -1.01 -2.10
C ARG A 288 3.81 -0.41 -2.04
N GLY A 289 4.75 -1.15 -1.48
CA GLY A 289 6.17 -0.84 -1.56
C GLY A 289 6.77 -0.86 -2.98
N GLY A 290 6.05 -0.54 -4.05
CA GLY A 290 6.69 -0.25 -5.34
C GLY A 290 7.73 0.86 -5.13
N THR A 291 8.94 0.67 -5.66
CA THR A 291 10.17 1.50 -5.53
C THR A 291 10.59 1.88 -4.09
N VAL A 292 9.68 2.44 -3.29
CA VAL A 292 9.81 2.89 -1.90
C VAL A 292 9.90 1.75 -0.87
N GLY A 293 9.28 0.59 -1.11
CA GLY A 293 9.25 -0.50 -0.12
C GLY A 293 9.92 -1.82 -0.56
N ARG A 294 10.25 -1.96 -1.83
CA ARG A 294 10.78 -3.18 -2.45
C ARG A 294 12.22 -2.91 -2.83
N GLY A 295 13.16 -3.44 -2.05
CA GLY A 295 14.61 -3.28 -2.17
C GLY A 295 15.26 -3.79 -3.47
N GLY A 296 14.71 -3.44 -4.64
CA GLY A 296 15.37 -3.47 -5.95
C GLY A 296 16.03 -2.14 -6.30
N GLY A 297 15.55 -1.04 -5.71
CA GLY A 297 16.32 0.18 -5.46
C GLY A 297 16.29 0.48 -3.96
N PRO A 298 17.22 1.30 -3.42
CA PRO A 298 17.13 1.74 -2.03
C PRO A 298 15.79 2.45 -1.82
N ALA A 299 14.99 2.01 -0.83
CA ALA A 299 13.75 2.69 -0.39
C ALA A 299 13.92 4.20 -0.27
N HIS A 300 15.12 4.61 0.12
CA HIS A 300 15.63 5.97 0.11
C HIS A 300 15.41 6.71 -1.20
N ASP A 301 15.94 6.21 -2.32
CA ASP A 301 15.95 6.91 -3.60
C ASP A 301 14.55 7.06 -4.16
N ALA A 302 13.69 6.07 -3.89
CA ALA A 302 12.29 6.13 -4.28
C ALA A 302 11.48 7.16 -3.47
N ILE A 303 11.83 7.40 -2.20
CA ILE A 303 11.25 8.52 -1.43
C ILE A 303 11.77 9.85 -1.98
N LEU A 304 13.06 9.94 -2.31
CA LEU A 304 13.65 11.15 -2.88
C LEU A 304 13.15 11.49 -4.30
N ALA A 305 12.65 10.50 -5.02
CA ALA A 305 12.05 10.66 -6.35
C ALA A 305 10.54 10.95 -6.31
N GLN A 306 9.92 11.06 -5.14
CA GLN A 306 8.53 11.52 -5.05
C GLN A 306 8.43 13.00 -5.48
N PRO A 307 7.27 13.43 -6.00
CA PRO A 307 7.08 14.81 -6.42
C PRO A 307 7.35 15.82 -5.30
N PRO A 308 7.81 17.05 -5.60
CA PRO A 308 7.95 18.10 -4.61
C PRO A 308 6.64 18.33 -3.84
N GLY A 309 6.76 18.59 -2.53
CA GLY A 309 5.59 18.84 -1.67
C GLY A 309 4.76 17.60 -1.30
N SER A 310 5.06 16.42 -1.85
CA SER A 310 4.36 15.16 -1.55
C SER A 310 4.80 14.51 -0.23
N VAL A 311 6.02 14.79 0.23
CA VAL A 311 6.62 14.27 1.47
C VAL A 311 6.85 15.43 2.46
N ARG A 312 5.89 15.71 3.34
CA ARG A 312 5.89 16.88 4.26
C ARG A 312 6.09 16.50 5.72
N GLY A 313 7.27 15.98 6.04
CA GLY A 313 7.66 15.51 7.37
C GLY A 313 7.00 14.19 7.77
N ALA A 314 6.10 13.65 6.94
CA ALA A 314 5.42 12.40 7.17
C ALA A 314 5.28 11.61 5.87
N ILE A 315 5.47 10.30 5.97
CA ILE A 315 5.17 9.33 4.92
C ILE A 315 4.52 8.11 5.56
N ARG A 316 3.57 7.49 4.87
CA ARG A 316 2.97 6.24 5.29
C ARG A 316 3.15 5.21 4.18
N ILE A 317 3.64 4.02 4.51
CA ILE A 317 4.03 3.01 3.51
C ILE A 317 3.49 1.65 3.94
N THR A 318 2.88 0.92 3.00
CA THR A 318 2.52 -0.48 3.22
C THR A 318 3.77 -1.36 3.13
N GLU A 319 4.21 -1.89 4.27
CA GLU A 319 5.19 -2.96 4.31
C GLU A 319 4.54 -4.30 3.99
N GLN A 320 5.05 -4.98 2.97
CA GLN A 320 4.45 -6.23 2.54
C GLN A 320 4.96 -7.41 3.38
N GLY A 321 4.08 -8.39 3.62
CA GLY A 321 4.37 -9.56 4.45
C GLY A 321 5.64 -10.31 4.04
N GLU A 322 5.90 -10.45 2.73
CA GLU A 322 7.10 -11.10 2.21
C GLU A 322 8.42 -10.37 2.55
N MET A 323 8.35 -9.06 2.86
CA MET A 323 9.51 -8.23 3.20
C MET A 323 9.72 -8.06 4.69
N VAL A 324 8.71 -8.33 5.53
CA VAL A 324 8.77 -8.08 6.99
C VAL A 324 9.96 -8.80 7.62
N ALA A 325 10.14 -10.10 7.34
CA ALA A 325 11.26 -10.85 7.87
C ALA A 325 12.61 -10.32 7.38
N ALA A 326 12.71 -9.91 6.12
CA ALA A 326 13.95 -9.37 5.56
C ALA A 326 14.35 -8.04 6.20
N LYS A 327 13.38 -7.18 6.55
CA LYS A 327 13.62 -5.85 7.10
C LYS A 327 13.69 -5.81 8.62
N TYR A 328 12.87 -6.59 9.32
CA TYR A 328 12.61 -6.40 10.76
C TYR A 328 12.99 -7.61 11.64
N SER A 329 13.41 -8.76 11.08
CA SER A 329 13.72 -9.97 11.88
C SER A 329 14.93 -9.84 12.81
N ARG A 330 15.81 -8.88 12.57
CA ARG A 330 17.00 -8.62 13.39
C ARG A 330 17.03 -7.14 13.76
N PRO A 331 17.33 -6.78 15.02
CA PRO A 331 17.39 -5.39 15.46
C PRO A 331 18.27 -4.49 14.60
N VAL A 332 19.44 -4.99 14.16
CA VAL A 332 20.37 -4.23 13.29
C VAL A 332 19.76 -3.92 11.92
N THR A 333 19.04 -4.87 11.33
CA THR A 333 18.38 -4.67 10.03
C THR A 333 17.18 -3.75 10.17
N ALA A 334 16.39 -3.93 11.25
CA ALA A 334 15.25 -3.07 11.57
C ALA A 334 15.70 -1.61 11.73
N TYR A 335 16.77 -1.39 12.50
CA TYR A 335 17.35 -0.07 12.70
C TYR A 335 17.78 0.57 11.38
N ARG A 336 18.54 -0.15 10.54
CA ARG A 336 18.97 0.36 9.23
C ARG A 336 17.80 0.72 8.33
N ASN A 337 16.75 -0.10 8.33
CA ASN A 337 15.55 0.17 7.54
C ASN A 337 14.84 1.45 8.03
N LEU A 338 14.63 1.59 9.34
CA LEU A 338 14.01 2.78 9.93
C LEU A 338 14.87 4.04 9.71
N ASP A 339 16.19 3.94 9.91
CA ASP A 339 17.15 5.02 9.65
C ASP A 339 17.08 5.50 8.19
N THR A 340 17.04 4.56 7.25
CA THR A 340 16.89 4.85 5.81
C THR A 340 15.59 5.60 5.51
N LEU A 341 14.47 5.16 6.09
CA LEU A 341 13.17 5.80 5.89
C LEU A 341 13.15 7.22 6.48
N VAL A 342 13.63 7.39 7.72
CA VAL A 342 13.69 8.69 8.39
C VAL A 342 14.60 9.66 7.63
N ALA A 343 15.79 9.22 7.23
CA ALA A 343 16.72 10.05 6.48
C ALA A 343 16.11 10.52 5.15
N ALA A 344 15.50 9.60 4.39
CA ALA A 344 14.89 9.95 3.11
C ALA A 344 13.69 10.89 3.26
N THR A 345 12.84 10.67 4.26
CA THR A 345 11.72 11.57 4.57
C THR A 345 12.23 12.96 4.93
N LEU A 346 13.23 13.07 5.81
CA LEU A 346 13.80 14.38 6.20
C LEU A 346 14.41 15.12 4.99
N ILE A 347 15.22 14.44 4.19
CA ILE A 347 15.83 15.05 2.99
C ILE A 347 14.75 15.48 2.01
N SER A 348 13.75 14.63 1.75
CA SER A 348 12.66 14.96 0.82
C SER A 348 11.78 16.10 1.31
N SER A 349 11.59 16.25 2.63
CA SER A 349 10.78 17.31 3.22
C SER A 349 11.50 18.65 3.32
N LEU A 350 12.83 18.65 3.34
CA LEU A 350 13.66 19.85 3.36
C LEU A 350 14.06 20.33 1.97
N ARG A 351 13.83 19.52 0.93
CA ARG A 351 13.95 19.98 -0.46
C ARG A 351 12.89 21.02 -0.72
N ASP A 352 13.29 22.16 -1.30
CA ASP A 352 12.34 23.21 -1.63
C ASP A 352 11.34 22.65 -2.65
N ALA A 353 10.04 22.75 -2.33
CA ALA A 353 8.97 22.35 -3.23
C ALA A 353 9.03 23.11 -4.58
N HIS A 354 9.81 24.19 -4.63
CA HIS A 354 9.99 25.09 -5.76
C HIS A 354 11.37 24.97 -6.43
N ASP A 355 12.17 23.95 -6.12
CA ASP A 355 13.45 23.77 -6.82
C ASP A 355 13.24 23.58 -8.34
N GLY A 356 12.03 23.25 -8.82
CA GLY A 356 11.59 23.45 -10.21
C GLY A 356 12.49 22.81 -11.28
N ASN A 357 13.36 21.90 -10.85
CA ASN A 357 14.49 21.39 -11.63
C ASN A 357 14.22 20.00 -12.20
N ASP A 358 13.12 19.34 -11.83
CA ASP A 358 12.69 18.15 -12.55
C ASP A 358 12.05 18.58 -13.88
N VAL A 359 12.73 18.25 -14.98
CA VAL A 359 12.24 18.56 -16.32
C VAL A 359 10.85 17.95 -16.59
N ALA A 360 10.46 16.88 -15.88
CA ALA A 360 9.14 16.27 -15.97
C ALA A 360 8.01 17.23 -15.54
N GLU A 361 8.30 18.25 -14.73
CA GLU A 361 7.32 19.27 -14.31
C GLU A 361 7.25 20.45 -15.29
N THR A 362 8.23 20.59 -16.19
CA THR A 362 8.17 21.61 -17.24
C THR A 362 7.11 21.27 -18.29
N PRO A 363 6.46 22.25 -18.93
CA PRO A 363 5.47 21.98 -19.97
C PRO A 363 5.99 21.08 -21.10
N HIS A 364 7.26 21.23 -21.48
CA HIS A 364 7.87 20.42 -22.53
C HIS A 364 8.16 18.99 -22.06
N GLY A 365 8.82 18.81 -20.90
CA GLY A 365 9.11 17.46 -20.40
C GLY A 365 7.85 16.68 -20.05
N ARG A 366 6.85 17.35 -19.44
CA ARG A 366 5.50 16.80 -19.21
C ARG A 366 4.88 16.29 -20.51
N ALA A 367 4.88 17.10 -21.57
CA ALA A 367 4.32 16.70 -22.86
C ALA A 367 5.03 15.49 -23.49
N VAL A 368 6.36 15.37 -23.34
CA VAL A 368 7.11 14.19 -23.82
C VAL A 368 6.73 12.95 -23.03
N ILE A 369 6.72 13.00 -21.68
CA ILE A 369 6.36 11.86 -20.84
C ILE A 369 4.89 11.47 -21.06
N ASP A 370 3.99 12.45 -21.17
CA ASP A 370 2.56 12.24 -21.49
C ASP A 370 2.40 11.46 -22.79
N ALA A 371 3.13 11.83 -23.84
CA ALA A 371 3.07 11.14 -25.13
C ALA A 371 3.55 9.68 -25.03
N VAL A 372 4.69 9.42 -24.37
CA VAL A 372 5.22 8.07 -24.19
C VAL A 372 4.29 7.23 -23.30
N ALA A 373 3.77 7.81 -22.20
CA ALA A 373 2.85 7.15 -21.30
C ALA A 373 1.51 6.80 -21.99
N ALA A 374 1.00 7.68 -22.85
CA ALA A 374 -0.22 7.43 -23.62
C ALA A 374 -0.04 6.31 -24.66
N SER A 375 1.05 6.33 -25.43
CA SER A 375 1.39 5.25 -26.37
C SER A 375 1.62 3.92 -25.61
N ALA A 376 2.35 3.94 -24.49
CA ALA A 376 2.62 2.74 -23.69
C ALA A 376 1.32 2.11 -23.15
N MET A 377 0.37 2.94 -22.69
CA MET A 377 -0.96 2.48 -22.28
C MET A 377 -1.73 1.86 -23.44
N SER A 378 -1.71 2.48 -24.62
CA SER A 378 -2.37 1.94 -25.81
C SER A 378 -1.78 0.57 -26.20
N ASN A 379 -0.46 0.47 -26.23
CA ASN A 379 0.26 -0.78 -26.52
C ASN A 379 -0.06 -1.88 -25.50
N TYR A 380 -0.07 -1.55 -24.21
CA TYR A 380 -0.44 -2.48 -23.15
C TYR A 380 -1.90 -2.94 -23.27
N ARG A 381 -2.85 -2.01 -23.38
CA ARG A 381 -4.29 -2.31 -23.43
C ARG A 381 -4.71 -3.07 -24.68
N SER A 382 -4.06 -2.78 -25.81
CA SER A 382 -4.30 -3.50 -27.06
C SER A 382 -3.97 -5.00 -26.97
N LEU A 383 -3.07 -5.40 -26.06
CA LEU A 383 -2.79 -6.81 -25.78
C LEU A 383 -3.69 -7.34 -24.66
N VAL A 384 -3.81 -6.61 -23.55
CA VAL A 384 -4.42 -7.15 -22.32
C VAL A 384 -5.94 -7.12 -22.36
N TYR A 385 -6.53 -6.06 -22.92
CA TYR A 385 -7.97 -5.79 -22.86
C TYR A 385 -8.67 -5.89 -24.21
N ASP A 386 -8.00 -5.47 -25.29
CA ASP A 386 -8.64 -5.42 -26.62
C ASP A 386 -8.48 -6.75 -27.38
N ASP A 387 -7.52 -7.58 -27.00
CA ASP A 387 -7.34 -8.92 -27.58
C ASP A 387 -8.30 -9.92 -26.90
N PRO A 388 -9.31 -10.44 -27.63
CA PRO A 388 -10.33 -11.31 -27.04
C PRO A 388 -9.79 -12.67 -26.60
N LYS A 389 -8.64 -13.11 -27.12
CA LYS A 389 -8.03 -14.41 -26.80
C LYS A 389 -7.01 -14.31 -25.67
N PHE A 390 -6.57 -13.11 -25.31
CA PHE A 390 -5.52 -12.91 -24.32
C PHE A 390 -5.85 -13.50 -22.94
N THR A 391 -7.11 -13.40 -22.49
CA THR A 391 -7.52 -13.99 -21.20
C THR A 391 -7.31 -15.52 -21.17
N SER A 392 -7.58 -16.21 -22.27
CA SER A 392 -7.34 -17.66 -22.39
C SER A 392 -5.85 -17.98 -22.44
N PHE A 393 -5.07 -17.16 -23.17
CA PHE A 393 -3.61 -17.27 -23.18
C PHE A 393 -3.02 -17.12 -21.77
N PHE A 394 -3.36 -16.04 -21.08
CA PHE A 394 -2.90 -15.77 -19.72
C PHE A 394 -3.21 -16.93 -18.75
N ARG A 395 -4.46 -17.40 -18.72
CA ARG A 395 -4.88 -18.48 -17.81
C ARG A 395 -4.26 -19.83 -18.16
N SER A 396 -3.97 -20.09 -19.43
CA SER A 396 -3.32 -21.34 -19.86
C SER A 396 -1.81 -21.31 -19.62
N VAL A 397 -1.13 -20.19 -19.83
CA VAL A 397 0.33 -20.15 -19.71
C VAL A 397 0.83 -19.90 -18.29
N THR A 398 0.03 -19.23 -17.46
CA THR A 398 0.41 -18.90 -16.08
C THR A 398 -0.27 -19.82 -15.07
N PRO A 399 0.27 -19.94 -13.84
CA PRO A 399 -0.36 -20.71 -12.76
C PRO A 399 -1.45 -19.92 -12.00
N VAL A 400 -2.13 -18.95 -12.63
CA VAL A 400 -3.04 -18.03 -11.94
C VAL A 400 -4.21 -18.74 -11.26
N GLY A 401 -4.75 -19.80 -11.86
CA GLY A 401 -5.82 -20.60 -11.25
C GLY A 401 -5.33 -21.34 -10.00
N GLU A 402 -4.10 -21.82 -10.06
CA GLU A 402 -3.45 -22.61 -9.03
C GLU A 402 -2.95 -21.77 -7.85
N ILE A 403 -2.86 -20.43 -7.98
CA ILE A 403 -2.55 -19.53 -6.85
C ILE A 403 -3.54 -19.70 -5.70
N SER A 404 -4.82 -19.94 -6.00
CA SER A 404 -5.86 -20.17 -4.98
C SER A 404 -5.62 -21.43 -4.13
N SER A 405 -4.88 -22.40 -4.66
CA SER A 405 -4.48 -23.62 -3.95
C SER A 405 -3.25 -23.43 -3.04
N LEU A 406 -2.56 -22.28 -3.19
CA LEU A 406 -1.54 -21.86 -2.26
C LEU A 406 -2.24 -21.29 -1.02
N ASN A 407 -1.96 -21.84 0.16
CA ASN A 407 -2.29 -21.20 1.45
C ASN A 407 -1.45 -19.91 1.70
N VAL A 408 -1.13 -19.16 0.65
CA VAL A 408 -0.25 -17.99 0.65
C VAL A 408 -1.05 -16.69 0.80
N GLY A 409 -2.39 -16.75 0.72
CA GLY A 409 -3.28 -15.63 1.03
C GLY A 409 -4.58 -16.09 1.67
N SER A 410 -5.07 -15.35 2.66
CA SER A 410 -6.40 -15.55 3.28
C SER A 410 -7.56 -15.09 2.39
N ARG A 411 -7.27 -14.52 1.21
CA ARG A 411 -8.23 -13.86 0.32
C ARG A 411 -8.31 -14.57 -1.03
N PRO A 412 -9.50 -14.66 -1.64
CA PRO A 412 -9.65 -15.22 -2.98
C PRO A 412 -8.92 -14.36 -4.03
N ALA A 413 -8.44 -15.01 -5.10
CA ALA A 413 -7.66 -14.36 -6.16
C ALA A 413 -8.48 -13.36 -7.02
N SER A 414 -9.80 -13.54 -7.09
CA SER A 414 -10.73 -12.67 -7.81
C SER A 414 -11.70 -11.98 -6.86
N ARG A 415 -12.25 -10.82 -7.27
CA ARG A 415 -13.33 -10.13 -6.54
C ARG A 415 -14.70 -10.77 -6.79
N THR A 416 -14.92 -11.33 -7.98
CA THR A 416 -16.17 -11.98 -8.39
C THR A 416 -15.89 -13.34 -9.07
N ALA A 417 -16.91 -14.18 -9.21
CA ALA A 417 -16.81 -15.45 -9.95
C ALA A 417 -16.82 -15.22 -11.48
N SER A 418 -15.88 -14.42 -11.96
CA SER A 418 -15.73 -13.99 -13.34
C SER A 418 -14.36 -14.37 -13.89
N ASN A 419 -14.28 -14.55 -15.22
CA ASN A 419 -13.03 -14.86 -15.90
C ASN A 419 -12.27 -13.62 -16.39
N ARG A 420 -12.85 -12.43 -16.26
CA ARG A 420 -12.29 -11.16 -16.71
C ARG A 420 -11.05 -10.75 -15.93
N ILE A 421 -10.15 -10.00 -16.57
CA ILE A 421 -8.89 -9.52 -15.96
C ILE A 421 -9.18 -8.38 -14.97
N GLU A 422 -10.23 -7.60 -15.22
CA GLU A 422 -10.71 -6.53 -14.36
C GLU A 422 -11.05 -7.03 -12.95
N ASP A 423 -11.63 -8.23 -12.86
CA ASP A 423 -12.03 -8.87 -11.61
C ASP A 423 -10.85 -9.51 -10.85
N LEU A 424 -9.74 -9.79 -11.54
CA LEU A 424 -8.53 -10.36 -10.95
C LEU A 424 -7.84 -9.33 -10.05
N ARG A 425 -7.44 -9.71 -8.84
CA ARG A 425 -6.67 -8.79 -7.96
C ARG A 425 -5.26 -8.57 -8.49
N ALA A 426 -4.68 -7.41 -8.18
CA ALA A 426 -3.36 -7.04 -8.68
C ALA A 426 -2.21 -7.95 -8.20
N ILE A 427 -2.30 -8.53 -6.99
CA ILE A 427 -1.30 -9.47 -6.48
C ILE A 427 -1.25 -10.75 -7.34
N PRO A 428 -2.36 -11.49 -7.54
CA PRO A 428 -2.40 -12.62 -8.47
C PRO A 428 -1.94 -12.27 -9.89
N TRP A 429 -2.26 -11.07 -10.40
CA TRP A 429 -1.81 -10.61 -11.71
C TRP A 429 -0.28 -10.56 -11.81
N VAL A 430 0.39 -9.80 -10.94
CA VAL A 430 1.86 -9.67 -10.96
C VAL A 430 2.53 -10.99 -10.62
N PHE A 431 1.97 -11.73 -9.66
CA PHE A 431 2.51 -13.03 -9.25
C PHE A 431 2.50 -14.02 -10.42
N ALA A 432 1.38 -14.17 -11.12
CA ALA A 432 1.25 -15.10 -12.24
C ALA A 432 2.29 -14.86 -13.34
N TRP A 433 2.52 -13.60 -13.74
CA TRP A 433 3.52 -13.26 -14.75
C TRP A 433 4.96 -13.45 -14.30
N SER A 434 5.25 -13.29 -13.01
CA SER A 434 6.58 -13.56 -12.46
C SER A 434 6.95 -15.04 -12.54
N GLN A 435 5.96 -15.93 -12.38
CA GLN A 435 6.17 -17.38 -12.38
C GLN A 435 6.63 -17.90 -13.74
N CYS A 436 6.14 -17.32 -14.85
CA CYS A 436 6.54 -17.70 -16.21
C CYS A 436 7.66 -16.83 -16.80
N ARG A 437 8.37 -16.04 -15.97
CA ARG A 437 9.52 -15.20 -16.36
C ARG A 437 9.25 -14.18 -17.47
N LEU A 438 7.98 -13.81 -17.70
CA LEU A 438 7.61 -12.74 -18.63
C LEU A 438 7.50 -11.39 -17.93
N SER A 439 6.96 -11.34 -16.70
CA SER A 439 6.83 -10.10 -15.91
C SER A 439 6.27 -8.89 -16.69
N ILE A 440 5.31 -9.11 -17.60
CA ILE A 440 4.77 -8.05 -18.47
C ILE A 440 4.30 -6.78 -17.72
N PRO A 441 3.78 -6.83 -16.47
CA PRO A 441 3.37 -5.62 -15.78
C PRO A 441 4.52 -4.67 -15.43
N GLY A 442 5.78 -5.09 -15.55
CA GLY A 442 6.92 -4.24 -15.20
C GLY A 442 7.62 -3.56 -16.39
N TRP A 443 7.19 -3.81 -17.63
CA TRP A 443 7.91 -3.27 -18.80
C TRP A 443 7.10 -3.22 -20.11
N PHE A 444 6.09 -4.09 -20.29
CA PHE A 444 5.44 -4.24 -21.59
C PHE A 444 4.71 -2.95 -22.02
N GLY A 445 4.88 -2.61 -23.30
CA GLY A 445 4.35 -1.44 -23.96
C GLY A 445 5.31 -0.25 -23.97
N VAL A 446 6.32 -0.23 -23.08
CA VAL A 446 7.22 0.93 -22.94
C VAL A 446 8.24 1.00 -24.08
N GLY A 447 8.79 -0.14 -24.51
CA GLY A 447 9.81 -0.18 -25.56
C GLY A 447 9.29 0.37 -26.90
N SER A 448 8.18 -0.19 -27.36
CA SER A 448 7.46 0.23 -28.56
C SER A 448 7.02 1.69 -28.46
N ALA A 449 6.53 2.12 -27.29
CA ALA A 449 6.09 3.51 -27.11
C ALA A 449 7.22 4.53 -27.22
N LEU A 450 8.39 4.24 -26.65
CA LEU A 450 9.57 5.08 -26.82
C LEU A 450 9.98 5.13 -28.30
N THR A 451 9.94 3.99 -29.00
CA THR A 451 10.24 3.91 -30.44
C THR A 451 9.29 4.78 -31.26
N GLU A 452 7.99 4.61 -31.07
CA GLU A 452 6.93 5.36 -31.76
C GLU A 452 7.05 6.85 -31.50
N VAL A 453 7.11 7.28 -30.23
CA VAL A 453 7.15 8.71 -29.90
C VAL A 453 8.43 9.37 -30.38
N SER A 454 9.56 8.65 -30.39
CA SER A 454 10.83 9.17 -30.90
C SER A 454 10.81 9.57 -32.37
N THR A 455 9.89 9.02 -33.18
CA THR A 455 9.76 9.44 -34.59
C THR A 455 9.26 10.86 -34.73
N ASP A 456 8.47 11.32 -33.75
CA ASP A 456 7.80 12.62 -33.79
C ASP A 456 8.55 13.69 -33.00
N VAL A 457 9.02 13.36 -31.78
CA VAL A 457 9.69 14.32 -30.89
C VAL A 457 11.22 14.25 -30.95
N GLY A 458 11.77 13.21 -31.58
CA GLY A 458 13.21 12.94 -31.64
C GLY A 458 13.76 12.25 -30.39
N VAL A 459 14.83 11.49 -30.57
CA VAL A 459 15.53 10.77 -29.48
C VAL A 459 16.05 11.75 -28.42
N ASP A 460 16.58 12.91 -28.84
CA ASP A 460 17.18 13.91 -27.94
C ASP A 460 16.19 14.50 -26.94
N ALA A 461 14.91 14.60 -27.29
CA ALA A 461 13.87 15.07 -26.38
C ALA A 461 13.65 14.07 -25.24
N ILE A 462 13.61 12.77 -25.56
CA ILE A 462 13.42 11.68 -24.59
C ILE A 462 14.66 11.53 -23.71
N THR A 463 15.86 11.50 -24.30
CA THR A 463 17.11 11.41 -23.52
C THR A 463 17.31 12.63 -22.64
N GLY A 464 17.00 13.82 -23.14
CA GLY A 464 17.05 15.05 -22.36
C GLY A 464 16.09 15.06 -21.16
N VAL A 465 14.93 14.40 -21.26
CA VAL A 465 14.04 14.18 -20.12
C VAL A 465 14.67 13.22 -19.12
N TYR A 466 15.23 12.10 -19.56
CA TYR A 466 15.89 11.12 -18.69
C TYR A 466 17.07 11.71 -17.92
N GLU A 467 17.94 12.49 -18.57
CA GLU A 467 19.11 13.08 -17.92
C GLU A 467 18.77 14.03 -16.76
N ARG A 468 17.59 14.67 -16.81
CA ARG A 468 17.19 15.74 -15.88
C ARG A 468 15.93 15.44 -15.07
N SER A 469 15.40 14.22 -15.14
CA SER A 469 14.23 13.81 -14.37
C SER A 469 14.57 12.64 -13.45
N PRO A 470 14.72 12.86 -12.13
CA PRO A 470 14.83 11.80 -11.14
C PRO A 470 13.67 10.80 -11.20
N PHE A 471 12.45 11.28 -11.50
CA PHE A 471 11.30 10.40 -11.75
C PHE A 471 11.58 9.44 -12.91
N PHE A 472 11.95 9.95 -14.08
CA PHE A 472 12.11 9.11 -15.26
C PHE A 472 13.33 8.18 -15.13
N GLN A 473 14.41 8.63 -14.48
CA GLN A 473 15.55 7.78 -14.10
C GLN A 473 15.12 6.61 -13.22
N SER A 474 14.31 6.87 -12.20
CA SER A 474 13.78 5.84 -11.30
C SER A 474 12.90 4.85 -12.05
N VAL A 475 11.99 5.33 -12.92
CA VAL A 475 11.13 4.45 -13.74
C VAL A 475 11.95 3.54 -14.65
N VAL A 476 12.96 4.08 -15.33
CA VAL A 476 13.83 3.29 -16.22
C VAL A 476 14.69 2.30 -15.44
N SER A 477 15.26 2.68 -14.29
CA SER A 477 16.05 1.79 -13.44
C SER A 477 15.22 0.61 -12.92
N ASN A 478 13.98 0.87 -12.48
CA ASN A 478 13.07 -0.20 -12.05
C ASN A 478 12.65 -1.11 -13.20
N MET A 479 12.38 -0.56 -14.39
CA MET A 479 12.11 -1.35 -15.59
C MET A 479 13.32 -2.23 -15.94
N ALA A 480 14.53 -1.70 -15.93
CA ALA A 480 15.76 -2.44 -16.21
C ALA A 480 15.97 -3.59 -15.21
N MET A 481 15.66 -3.39 -13.93
CA MET A 481 15.68 -4.44 -12.92
C MET A 481 14.67 -5.56 -13.18
N VAL A 482 13.47 -5.22 -13.68
CA VAL A 482 12.49 -6.25 -14.09
C VAL A 482 12.97 -6.98 -15.34
N LEU A 483 13.44 -6.26 -16.36
CA LEU A 483 13.98 -6.83 -17.60
C LEU A 483 15.14 -7.78 -17.32
N ALA A 484 16.01 -7.48 -16.34
CA ALA A 484 17.11 -8.36 -15.93
C ALA A 484 16.64 -9.71 -15.36
N LYS A 485 15.36 -9.85 -15.02
CA LYS A 485 14.74 -11.10 -14.55
C LYS A 485 13.87 -11.76 -15.61
N VAL A 486 13.57 -11.09 -16.72
CA VAL A 486 12.82 -11.69 -17.82
C VAL A 486 13.69 -12.76 -18.48
N ASP A 487 13.08 -13.90 -18.77
CA ASP A 487 13.73 -15.00 -19.47
C ASP A 487 12.75 -15.57 -20.50
N LEU A 488 12.99 -15.23 -21.77
CA LEU A 488 12.12 -15.61 -22.87
C LEU A 488 12.26 -17.09 -23.25
N GLU A 489 13.38 -17.74 -22.94
CA GLU A 489 13.57 -19.18 -23.19
C GLU A 489 12.76 -20.00 -22.18
N ILE A 490 12.79 -19.61 -20.90
CA ILE A 490 11.90 -20.19 -19.89
C ILE A 490 10.44 -19.90 -20.23
N ALA A 491 10.11 -18.67 -20.63
CA ALA A 491 8.74 -18.34 -21.04
C ALA A 491 8.24 -19.21 -22.21
N ASP A 492 9.08 -19.46 -23.22
CA ASP A 492 8.76 -20.39 -24.31
C ASP A 492 8.49 -21.80 -23.81
N HIS A 493 9.21 -22.26 -22.79
CA HIS A 493 8.97 -23.56 -22.19
C HIS A 493 7.56 -23.65 -21.58
N TYR A 494 7.08 -22.61 -20.88
CA TYR A 494 5.68 -22.56 -20.41
C TYR A 494 4.70 -22.52 -21.59
N VAL A 495 4.95 -21.65 -22.57
CA VAL A 495 4.08 -21.48 -23.75
C VAL A 495 3.91 -22.78 -24.52
N THR A 496 5.02 -23.42 -24.87
CA THR A 496 5.03 -24.64 -25.69
C THR A 496 4.29 -25.79 -25.01
N ASN A 497 4.37 -25.88 -23.68
CA ASN A 497 3.87 -27.02 -22.92
C ASN A 497 2.47 -26.81 -22.32
N LEU A 498 2.03 -25.56 -22.14
CA LEU A 498 0.80 -25.24 -21.42
C LEU A 498 -0.23 -24.46 -22.24
N ALA A 499 0.16 -23.79 -23.34
CA ALA A 499 -0.78 -22.98 -24.10
C ALA A 499 -1.89 -23.83 -24.73
N SER A 500 -3.13 -23.38 -24.58
CA SER A 500 -4.30 -24.05 -25.19
C SER A 500 -4.49 -23.73 -26.67
N ASP A 501 -4.00 -22.56 -27.12
CA ASP A 501 -4.02 -22.09 -28.52
C ASP A 501 -2.60 -21.65 -28.87
N ILE A 502 -1.83 -22.54 -29.49
CA ILE A 502 -0.40 -22.33 -29.76
C ILE A 502 -0.15 -21.24 -30.83
N GLU A 503 -1.06 -21.10 -31.80
CA GLU A 503 -0.94 -20.09 -32.85
C GLU A 503 -1.12 -18.69 -32.27
N HIS A 504 -2.15 -18.51 -31.45
CA HIS A 504 -2.36 -17.26 -30.72
C HIS A 504 -1.22 -16.99 -29.73
N ALA A 505 -0.74 -18.00 -29.02
CA ALA A 505 0.39 -17.85 -28.11
C ALA A 505 1.66 -17.36 -28.82
N HIS A 506 1.96 -17.88 -30.03
CA HIS A 506 3.06 -17.38 -30.85
C HIS A 506 2.86 -15.92 -31.27
N HIS A 507 1.63 -15.51 -31.60
CA HIS A 507 1.33 -14.10 -31.89
C HIS A 507 1.62 -13.19 -30.69
N VAL A 508 1.16 -13.58 -29.49
CA VAL A 508 1.45 -12.83 -28.25
C VAL A 508 2.95 -12.79 -27.98
N MET A 509 3.65 -13.93 -28.05
CA MET A 509 5.09 -14.00 -27.81
C MET A 509 5.91 -13.19 -28.82
N ALA A 510 5.48 -13.10 -30.08
CA ALA A 510 6.12 -12.24 -31.08
C ALA A 510 6.04 -10.77 -30.68
N ARG A 511 4.85 -10.29 -30.26
CA ARG A 511 4.67 -8.92 -29.76
C ARG A 511 5.53 -8.64 -28.53
N LEU A 512 5.58 -9.58 -27.57
CA LEU A 512 6.42 -9.45 -26.38
C LEU A 512 7.91 -9.40 -26.75
N ARG A 513 8.38 -10.22 -27.70
CA ARG A 513 9.79 -10.19 -28.15
C ARG A 513 10.17 -8.88 -28.81
N ASP A 514 9.31 -8.35 -29.65
CA ASP A 514 9.55 -7.08 -30.34
C ASP A 514 9.66 -5.93 -29.34
N ASP A 515 8.70 -5.83 -28.42
CA ASP A 515 8.70 -4.80 -27.39
C ASP A 515 9.87 -4.98 -26.39
N HIS A 516 10.23 -6.22 -26.05
CA HIS A 516 11.36 -6.51 -25.16
C HIS A 516 12.68 -6.05 -25.79
N ARG A 517 12.89 -6.35 -27.08
CA ARG A 517 14.06 -5.89 -27.83
C ARG A 517 14.14 -4.38 -27.90
N ASP A 518 13.02 -3.72 -28.15
CA ASP A 518 12.96 -2.25 -28.15
C ASP A 518 13.22 -1.67 -26.76
N ALA A 519 12.68 -2.28 -25.70
CA ALA A 519 12.92 -1.87 -24.32
C ALA A 519 14.41 -1.98 -23.94
N LEU A 520 15.08 -3.09 -24.27
CA LEU A 520 16.52 -3.25 -24.05
C LEU A 520 17.34 -2.19 -24.81
N ARG A 521 16.99 -1.93 -26.08
CA ARG A 521 17.64 -0.87 -26.87
C ARG A 521 17.48 0.49 -26.20
N TRP A 522 16.27 0.82 -25.75
CA TRP A 522 15.99 2.11 -25.11
C TRP A 522 16.67 2.25 -23.75
N VAL A 523 16.74 1.21 -22.93
CA VAL A 523 17.53 1.24 -21.69
C VAL A 523 19.00 1.56 -22.01
N SER A 524 19.57 0.95 -23.04
CA SER A 524 20.95 1.25 -23.47
C SER A 524 21.12 2.69 -23.96
N VAL A 525 20.18 3.18 -24.78
CA VAL A 525 20.18 4.58 -25.26
C VAL A 525 20.10 5.59 -24.11
N LEU A 526 19.26 5.32 -23.11
CA LEU A 526 19.03 6.25 -22.00
C LEU A 526 20.17 6.20 -20.98
N THR A 527 20.61 5.01 -20.58
CA THR A 527 21.62 4.83 -19.53
C THR A 527 23.05 4.94 -20.06
N GLY A 528 23.27 4.78 -21.37
CA GLY A 528 24.58 4.65 -21.98
C GLY A 528 25.28 3.31 -21.72
N SER A 529 24.55 2.29 -21.23
CA SER A 529 25.07 0.97 -20.88
C SER A 529 24.22 -0.17 -21.44
N GLU A 530 24.85 -1.19 -22.02
CA GLU A 530 24.17 -2.43 -22.41
C GLU A 530 23.88 -3.36 -21.21
N ASP A 531 24.58 -3.16 -20.09
CA ASP A 531 24.29 -3.86 -18.84
C ASP A 531 23.15 -3.15 -18.10
N LEU A 532 22.02 -3.88 -17.94
CA LEU A 532 20.78 -3.41 -17.32
C LEU A 532 20.94 -2.98 -15.86
N LEU A 533 21.95 -3.48 -15.16
CA LEU A 533 22.17 -3.24 -13.73
C LEU A 533 23.55 -2.64 -13.44
N ALA A 534 24.12 -1.92 -14.40
CA ALA A 534 25.44 -1.31 -14.30
C ALA A 534 25.58 -0.35 -13.09
N ASP A 535 24.49 0.30 -12.70
CA ASP A 535 24.41 1.20 -11.54
C ASP A 535 24.30 0.45 -10.19
N ASN A 536 24.02 -0.86 -10.20
CA ASN A 536 23.83 -1.68 -9.02
C ASN A 536 24.45 -3.09 -9.12
N PRO A 537 25.79 -3.20 -9.11
CA PRO A 537 26.49 -4.47 -9.28
C PRO A 537 26.23 -5.48 -8.14
N VAL A 538 25.83 -5.01 -6.96
CA VAL A 538 25.47 -5.87 -5.83
C VAL A 538 24.14 -6.59 -6.11
N LEU A 539 23.16 -5.86 -6.65
CA LEU A 539 21.88 -6.44 -7.06
C LEU A 539 22.07 -7.40 -8.24
N ALA A 540 22.84 -7.01 -9.25
CA ALA A 540 23.16 -7.85 -10.41
C ALA A 540 23.69 -9.22 -9.97
N ARG A 541 24.77 -9.23 -9.18
CA ARG A 541 25.35 -10.45 -8.62
C ARG A 541 24.36 -11.24 -7.76
N SER A 542 23.51 -10.55 -7.00
CA SER A 542 22.51 -11.23 -6.19
C SER A 542 21.43 -11.91 -7.02
N ILE A 543 21.08 -11.39 -8.20
CA ILE A 543 20.10 -11.97 -9.11
C ILE A 543 20.73 -13.15 -9.85
N GLU A 544 21.92 -12.96 -10.43
CA GLU A 544 22.67 -14.01 -11.14
C GLU A 544 22.90 -15.25 -10.26
N ASN A 545 23.26 -15.06 -8.99
CA ASN A 545 23.48 -16.17 -8.06
C ASN A 545 22.21 -16.99 -7.77
N ARG A 546 21.00 -16.50 -8.11
CA ARG A 546 19.75 -17.22 -7.85
C ARG A 546 19.29 -18.06 -9.03
N PHE A 547 19.59 -17.65 -10.27
CA PHE A 547 19.10 -18.33 -11.48
C PHE A 547 19.43 -19.82 -11.55
N PRO A 548 20.67 -20.28 -11.24
CA PRO A 548 20.98 -21.72 -11.26
C PRO A 548 20.10 -22.58 -10.34
N TYR A 549 19.52 -21.97 -9.29
CA TYR A 549 18.58 -22.64 -8.38
C TYR A 549 17.13 -22.53 -8.82
N LEU A 550 16.79 -21.53 -9.63
CA LEU A 550 15.43 -21.26 -10.10
C LEU A 550 15.10 -21.99 -11.41
N ASP A 551 16.04 -22.07 -12.35
CA ASP A 551 15.77 -22.60 -13.68
C ASP A 551 15.25 -24.06 -13.66
N PRO A 552 15.79 -24.98 -12.84
CA PRO A 552 15.22 -26.32 -12.70
C PRO A 552 13.80 -26.32 -12.10
N LEU A 553 13.47 -25.35 -11.26
CA LEU A 553 12.15 -25.26 -10.64
C LEU A 553 11.08 -24.86 -11.66
N HIS A 554 11.42 -24.07 -12.67
CA HIS A 554 10.51 -23.74 -13.76
C HIS A 554 10.12 -24.97 -14.57
N VAL A 555 11.10 -25.82 -14.92
CA VAL A 555 10.83 -27.09 -15.63
C VAL A 555 9.96 -28.01 -14.79
N LEU A 556 10.25 -28.15 -13.50
CA LEU A 556 9.43 -28.94 -12.58
C LEU A 556 8.01 -28.37 -12.47
N GLN A 557 7.86 -27.05 -12.39
CA GLN A 557 6.55 -26.41 -12.29
C GLN A 557 5.69 -26.67 -13.52
N VAL A 558 6.27 -26.58 -14.72
CA VAL A 558 5.56 -26.88 -15.98
C VAL A 558 5.05 -28.31 -15.98
N GLU A 559 5.88 -29.29 -15.62
CA GLU A 559 5.47 -30.70 -15.51
C GLU A 559 4.33 -30.87 -14.48
N MET A 560 4.44 -30.25 -13.29
CA MET A 560 3.40 -30.34 -12.26
C MET A 560 2.07 -29.72 -12.73
N LEU A 561 2.13 -28.59 -13.45
CA LEU A 561 0.94 -27.94 -14.02
C LEU A 561 0.29 -28.81 -15.10
N GLN A 562 1.09 -29.42 -15.98
CA GLN A 562 0.57 -30.32 -17.01
C GLN A 562 -0.17 -31.51 -16.40
N ARG A 563 0.46 -32.18 -15.41
CA ARG A 563 -0.16 -33.31 -14.72
C ARG A 563 -1.46 -32.92 -14.01
N LEU A 564 -1.42 -31.86 -13.22
CA LEU A 564 -2.58 -31.39 -12.48
C LEU A 564 -3.75 -31.05 -13.42
N ARG A 565 -3.48 -30.36 -14.53
CA ARG A 565 -4.50 -30.00 -15.54
C ARG A 565 -5.00 -31.18 -16.35
N ALA A 566 -4.20 -32.24 -16.47
CA ALA A 566 -4.62 -33.51 -17.05
C ALA A 566 -5.47 -34.37 -16.08
N GLY A 567 -5.67 -33.92 -14.84
CA GLY A 567 -6.49 -34.58 -13.83
C GLY A 567 -5.71 -35.44 -12.82
N ASP A 568 -4.38 -35.36 -12.82
CA ASP A 568 -3.55 -36.02 -11.79
C ASP A 568 -3.56 -35.20 -10.50
N ASP A 569 -4.39 -35.63 -9.56
CA ASP A 569 -4.65 -34.93 -8.31
C ASP A 569 -3.82 -35.47 -7.12
N ASP A 570 -2.72 -36.18 -7.42
CA ASP A 570 -1.82 -36.75 -6.42
C ASP A 570 -1.24 -35.68 -5.47
N GLU A 571 -1.11 -36.03 -4.19
CA GLU A 571 -0.58 -35.14 -3.15
C GLU A 571 0.82 -34.60 -3.52
N LEU A 572 1.67 -35.44 -4.14
CA LEU A 572 3.02 -35.06 -4.54
C LEU A 572 3.01 -34.05 -5.69
N VAL A 573 2.06 -34.14 -6.62
CA VAL A 573 1.90 -33.16 -7.71
C VAL A 573 1.49 -31.81 -7.15
N ARG A 574 0.45 -31.78 -6.32
CA ARG A 574 -0.01 -30.56 -5.65
C ARG A 574 1.08 -29.92 -4.77
N ARG A 575 1.75 -30.74 -3.96
CA ARG A 575 2.82 -30.26 -3.07
C ARG A 575 4.04 -29.79 -3.85
N GLY A 576 4.42 -30.49 -4.91
CA GLY A 576 5.49 -30.08 -5.81
C GLY A 576 5.20 -28.73 -6.47
N LEU A 577 3.96 -28.53 -6.93
CA LEU A 577 3.51 -27.25 -7.47
C LEU A 577 3.55 -26.13 -6.41
N GLN A 578 3.04 -26.38 -5.20
CA GLN A 578 3.09 -25.40 -4.12
C GLN A 578 4.53 -25.00 -3.75
N LEU A 579 5.45 -25.97 -3.70
CA LEU A 579 6.86 -25.72 -3.38
C LEU A 579 7.56 -24.92 -4.49
N THR A 580 7.34 -25.26 -5.76
CA THR A 580 7.92 -24.52 -6.90
C THR A 580 7.39 -23.09 -6.96
N LEU A 581 6.07 -22.89 -6.82
CA LEU A 581 5.44 -21.57 -6.76
C LEU A 581 6.07 -20.66 -5.68
N ASN A 582 6.20 -21.19 -4.47
CA ASN A 582 6.79 -20.46 -3.33
C ASN A 582 8.28 -20.18 -3.53
N ALA A 583 9.05 -21.15 -4.00
CA ALA A 583 10.49 -21.00 -4.20
C ALA A 583 10.81 -20.00 -5.31
N ILE A 584 10.10 -20.06 -6.44
CA ILE A 584 10.26 -19.10 -7.55
C ILE A 584 9.91 -17.69 -7.10
N ALA A 585 8.77 -17.51 -6.41
CA ALA A 585 8.38 -16.19 -5.89
C ALA A 585 9.42 -15.63 -4.90
N THR A 586 9.94 -16.48 -4.01
CA THR A 586 10.97 -16.09 -3.03
C THR A 586 12.30 -15.74 -3.69
N GLY A 587 12.69 -16.46 -4.75
CA GLY A 587 13.93 -16.22 -5.46
C GLY A 587 13.92 -14.96 -6.33
N LEU A 588 12.82 -14.74 -7.08
CA LEU A 588 12.66 -13.55 -7.93
C LEU A 588 12.41 -12.27 -7.11
N ARG A 589 11.78 -12.40 -5.94
CA ARG A 589 11.38 -11.30 -5.07
C ARG A 589 10.50 -10.28 -5.81
N ASN A 590 10.96 -9.03 -5.95
CA ASN A 590 10.21 -7.96 -6.58
C ASN A 590 10.25 -8.08 -8.11
N SER A 591 9.10 -8.27 -8.74
CA SER A 591 8.97 -8.53 -10.19
C SER A 591 8.06 -7.53 -10.92
N GLY A 592 7.61 -6.49 -10.22
CA GLY A 592 6.65 -5.48 -10.67
C GLY A 592 5.86 -4.90 -9.51
#